data_AF-A0A6A8AJM2-F1
#
_entry.id   AF-A0A6A8AJM2-F1
#
_cell.length_a   1.000
_cell.length_b   1.000
_cell.length_c   1.000
_cell.angle_alpha   90.00
_cell.angle_beta   90.00
_cell.angle_gamma   90.00
#
_symmetry.space_group_name_H-M   'P 1'
#
loop_
_entity.id
_entity.type
_entity.pdbx_description
1 polymer ?
#
loop_
_entity_poly.entity_id
_entity_poly.type
_entity_poly.pdbx_seq_one_letter_code
_entity_poly.pdbx_strand_id
1 'polypeptide(L)'
;MGVKDLFEEGSISIDMRTCRGIECNLCVKACPTNALYWKAGEIGIIEDLCIYCTACVANCCVDNCITVTRKRPDGTTESFSTPKEVLTLLCNINSKKRKDRVESLYPTIEEYLERHGK
;
A
#
# COMPACT_ATOMS: atom_id res chain seq x y z
N MET A 1 -5.68 11.14 12.36
CA MET A 1 -4.48 10.46 11.82
C MET A 1 -4.50 10.65 10.31
N GLY A 2 -3.68 11.54 9.77
CA GLY A 2 -3.67 11.83 8.33
C GLY A 2 -3.02 10.71 7.54
N VAL A 3 -3.64 10.29 6.45
CA VAL A 3 -3.03 9.35 5.51
C VAL A 3 -1.89 10.08 4.81
N LYS A 4 -0.65 9.62 5.02
CA LYS A 4 0.55 10.26 4.46
C LYS A 4 0.79 9.92 2.98
N ASP A 5 0.19 8.84 2.51
CA ASP A 5 0.37 8.33 1.16
C ASP A 5 -0.85 8.73 0.31
N LEU A 6 -0.85 9.97 -0.19
CA LEU A 6 -1.80 10.48 -1.18
C LEU A 6 -1.11 10.48 -2.55
N PHE A 7 -1.66 9.76 -3.52
CA PHE A 7 -1.15 9.73 -4.89
C PHE A 7 -2.13 10.47 -5.80
N GLU A 8 -1.63 11.43 -6.58
CA GLU A 8 -2.44 12.27 -7.47
C GLU A 8 -2.87 11.54 -8.75
N GLU A 9 -2.04 10.61 -9.23
CA GLU A 9 -2.28 9.84 -10.45
C GLU A 9 -2.18 8.33 -10.13
N GLY A 10 -3.21 7.59 -10.55
CA GLY A 10 -3.24 6.15 -10.44
C GLY A 10 -4.45 5.53 -11.13
N SER A 11 -4.51 4.21 -11.07
CA SER A 11 -5.66 3.43 -11.51
C SER A 11 -5.82 2.19 -10.65
N ILE A 12 -7.06 1.71 -10.57
CA ILE A 12 -7.41 0.48 -9.87
C ILE A 12 -8.31 -0.34 -10.78
N SER A 13 -8.06 -1.65 -10.84
CA SER A 13 -8.90 -2.61 -11.55
C SER A 13 -9.17 -3.82 -10.67
N ILE A 14 -10.37 -4.38 -10.83
CA ILE A 14 -10.83 -5.55 -10.09
C ILE A 14 -11.35 -6.57 -11.09
N ASP A 15 -10.77 -7.76 -11.09
CA ASP A 15 -11.28 -8.89 -11.85
C ASP A 15 -12.42 -9.58 -11.08
N MET A 16 -13.65 -9.28 -11.47
CA MET A 16 -14.85 -9.85 -10.88
C MET A 16 -15.02 -11.36 -11.16
N ARG A 17 -14.26 -11.95 -12.11
CA ARG A 17 -14.30 -13.39 -12.38
C ARG A 17 -13.57 -14.20 -11.32
N THR A 18 -12.52 -13.63 -10.73
CA THR A 18 -11.70 -14.28 -9.70
C THR A 18 -12.05 -13.81 -8.29
N CYS A 19 -12.77 -12.68 -8.17
CA CYS A 19 -13.27 -12.16 -6.91
C CYS A 19 -14.15 -13.19 -6.16
N ARG A 20 -13.94 -13.33 -4.84
CA ARG A 20 -14.76 -14.20 -3.98
C ARG A 20 -16.16 -13.66 -3.67
N GLY A 21 -16.51 -12.47 -4.16
CA GLY A 21 -17.85 -11.91 -4.03
C GLY A 21 -18.17 -11.36 -2.63
N ILE A 22 -19.46 -11.13 -2.42
CA ILE A 22 -20.03 -10.35 -1.30
C ILE A 22 -19.71 -10.92 0.08
N GLU A 23 -19.49 -12.23 0.19
CA GLU A 23 -19.20 -12.91 1.45
C GLU A 23 -17.79 -12.62 1.98
N CYS A 24 -16.84 -12.20 1.13
CA CYS A 24 -15.46 -11.91 1.52
C CYS A 24 -15.30 -10.51 2.13
N ASN A 25 -15.65 -9.48 1.35
CA ASN A 25 -15.69 -8.06 1.77
C ASN A 25 -14.39 -7.49 2.41
N LEU A 26 -13.24 -8.13 2.24
CA LEU A 26 -11.98 -7.72 2.89
C LEU A 26 -11.42 -6.41 2.34
N CYS A 27 -11.38 -6.25 1.01
CA CYS A 27 -10.83 -5.06 0.37
C CYS A 27 -11.63 -3.78 0.70
N VAL A 28 -12.96 -3.89 0.79
CA VAL A 28 -13.87 -2.82 1.19
C VAL A 28 -13.60 -2.40 2.64
N LYS A 29 -13.55 -3.37 3.57
CA LYS A 29 -13.26 -3.10 4.99
C LYS A 29 -11.86 -2.52 5.22
N ALA A 30 -10.89 -2.92 4.40
CA ALA A 30 -9.52 -2.44 4.49
C ALA A 30 -9.31 -1.05 3.87
N CYS A 31 -10.27 -0.53 3.08
CA CYS A 31 -10.12 0.74 2.39
C CYS A 31 -10.18 1.91 3.41
N PRO A 32 -9.09 2.66 3.63
CA PRO A 32 -9.05 3.69 4.66
C PRO A 32 -9.93 4.90 4.33
N THR A 33 -10.27 5.11 3.06
CA THR A 33 -11.08 6.24 2.57
C THR A 33 -12.50 5.83 2.19
N ASN A 34 -12.88 4.56 2.38
CA ASN A 34 -14.16 4.00 1.94
C ASN A 34 -14.44 4.17 0.42
N ALA A 35 -13.39 4.17 -0.41
CA ALA A 35 -13.51 4.29 -1.86
C ALA A 35 -14.13 3.05 -2.53
N LEU A 36 -14.06 1.88 -1.88
CA LEU A 36 -14.59 0.62 -2.39
C LEU A 36 -15.94 0.30 -1.73
N TYR A 37 -16.93 -0.13 -2.51
CA TYR A 37 -18.27 -0.47 -2.02
C TYR A 37 -18.92 -1.56 -2.89
N TRP A 38 -19.97 -2.22 -2.38
CA TRP A 38 -20.75 -3.18 -3.18
C TRP A 38 -21.83 -2.50 -4.01
N LYS A 39 -21.92 -2.86 -5.29
CA LYS A 39 -22.95 -2.42 -6.22
C LYS A 39 -23.41 -3.57 -7.09
N ALA A 40 -24.65 -4.03 -6.91
CA ALA A 40 -25.31 -5.02 -7.77
C ALA A 40 -24.46 -6.28 -8.09
N GLY A 41 -23.74 -6.82 -7.10
CA GLY A 41 -22.89 -8.01 -7.26
C GLY A 41 -21.45 -7.74 -7.67
N GLU A 42 -21.09 -6.48 -7.90
CA GLU A 42 -19.73 -6.04 -8.23
C GLU A 42 -19.17 -5.07 -7.18
N ILE A 43 -17.85 -4.88 -7.19
CA ILE A 43 -17.20 -3.87 -6.38
C ILE A 43 -17.16 -2.57 -7.18
N GLY A 44 -17.91 -1.57 -6.70
CA GLY A 44 -17.82 -0.20 -7.16
C GLY A 44 -16.62 0.52 -6.56
N ILE A 45 -16.08 1.46 -7.33
CA ILE A 45 -14.93 2.29 -6.95
C ILE A 45 -15.34 3.76 -7.10
N ILE A 46 -15.11 4.55 -6.05
CA ILE A 46 -15.22 6.01 -6.09
C ILE A 46 -13.80 6.54 -6.31
N GLU A 47 -13.44 6.84 -7.55
CA GLU A 47 -12.08 7.28 -7.93
C GLU A 47 -11.63 8.51 -7.12
N ASP A 48 -12.52 9.48 -6.89
CA ASP A 48 -12.22 10.69 -6.11
C ASP A 48 -11.81 10.41 -4.65
N LEU A 49 -12.17 9.25 -4.11
CA LEU A 49 -11.77 8.83 -2.76
C LEU A 49 -10.60 7.84 -2.78
N CYS A 50 -10.28 7.26 -3.94
CA CYS A 50 -9.23 6.25 -4.06
C CYS A 50 -7.86 6.92 -4.09
N ILE A 51 -7.12 6.78 -3.00
CA ILE A 51 -5.75 7.33 -2.89
C ILE A 51 -4.67 6.35 -3.37
N TYR A 52 -5.04 5.27 -4.07
CA TYR A 52 -4.11 4.26 -4.60
C TYR A 52 -3.11 3.69 -3.56
N CYS A 53 -3.54 3.55 -2.30
CA CYS A 53 -2.69 3.15 -1.17
C CYS A 53 -2.33 1.65 -1.11
N THR A 54 -2.86 0.84 -2.04
CA THR A 54 -2.68 -0.63 -2.14
C THR A 54 -3.23 -1.47 -0.98
N ALA A 55 -3.95 -0.88 -0.03
CA ALA A 55 -4.59 -1.61 1.08
C ALA A 55 -5.55 -2.71 0.60
N CYS A 56 -6.28 -2.48 -0.51
CA CYS A 56 -7.16 -3.46 -1.12
C CYS A 56 -6.39 -4.68 -1.67
N VAL A 57 -5.24 -4.46 -2.31
CA VAL A 57 -4.36 -5.52 -2.82
C VAL A 57 -3.78 -6.32 -1.66
N ALA A 58 -3.32 -5.63 -0.61
CA ALA A 58 -2.73 -6.28 0.57
C ALA A 58 -3.70 -7.22 1.31
N ASN A 59 -5.00 -6.92 1.26
CA ASN A 59 -6.03 -7.68 1.96
C ASN A 59 -6.83 -8.61 1.05
N CYS A 60 -6.63 -8.57 -0.27
CA CYS A 60 -7.28 -9.50 -1.16
C CYS A 60 -6.66 -10.89 -0.97
N CYS A 61 -7.49 -11.90 -0.70
CA CYS A 61 -7.04 -13.28 -0.53
C CYS A 61 -6.82 -14.02 -1.87
N VAL A 62 -7.09 -13.34 -3.00
CA VAL A 62 -6.92 -13.87 -4.35
C VAL A 62 -5.88 -13.04 -5.06
N ASP A 63 -4.73 -13.65 -5.36
CA ASP A 63 -3.67 -13.00 -6.13
C ASP A 63 -4.20 -12.56 -7.50
N ASN A 64 -3.78 -11.37 -7.95
CA ASN A 64 -4.16 -10.75 -9.21
C ASN A 64 -5.65 -10.40 -9.38
N CYS A 65 -6.47 -10.57 -8.33
CA CYS A 65 -7.87 -10.13 -8.38
C CYS A 65 -8.00 -8.60 -8.40
N ILE A 66 -7.10 -7.89 -7.71
CA ILE A 66 -7.09 -6.42 -7.67
C ILE A 66 -5.72 -5.96 -8.13
N THR A 67 -5.67 -5.03 -9.08
CA THR A 67 -4.43 -4.37 -9.50
C THR A 67 -4.53 -2.89 -9.20
N VAL A 68 -3.52 -2.33 -8.55
CA VAL A 68 -3.40 -0.89 -8.31
C VAL A 68 -2.11 -0.40 -8.93
N THR A 69 -2.22 0.59 -9.81
CA THR A 69 -1.09 1.32 -10.39
C THR A 69 -1.10 2.75 -9.86
N ARG A 70 0.07 3.30 -9.56
CA ARG A 70 0.21 4.68 -9.09
C ARG A 70 1.54 5.28 -9.52
N LYS A 71 1.57 6.60 -9.57
CA LYS A 71 2.76 7.38 -9.91
C LYS A 71 3.27 8.13 -8.69
N ARG A 72 4.57 8.01 -8.41
CA ARG A 72 5.25 8.73 -7.34
C ARG A 72 5.56 10.18 -7.75
N PRO A 73 5.82 11.08 -6.78
CA PRO A 73 6.26 12.45 -7.07
C PRO A 73 7.57 12.53 -7.87
N ASP A 74 8.42 11.49 -7.81
CA ASP A 74 9.65 11.37 -8.60
C ASP A 74 9.40 10.93 -10.06
N GLY A 75 8.14 10.71 -10.45
CA GLY A 75 7.72 10.26 -11.78
C GLY A 75 7.73 8.74 -11.96
N THR A 76 8.18 7.97 -10.96
CA THR A 76 8.20 6.50 -11.04
C THR A 76 6.79 5.93 -10.97
N THR A 77 6.43 5.10 -11.94
CA THR A 77 5.18 4.33 -11.92
C THR A 77 5.42 2.95 -11.31
N GLU A 78 4.57 2.56 -10.37
CA GLU A 78 4.60 1.23 -9.74
C GLU A 78 3.22 0.59 -9.78
N SER A 79 3.17 -0.74 -9.87
CA SER A 79 1.94 -1.53 -9.94
C SER A 79 2.03 -2.73 -9.01
N PHE A 80 0.90 -3.07 -8.37
CA PHE A 80 0.78 -4.13 -7.38
C PHE A 80 -0.48 -4.93 -7.63
N SER A 81 -0.36 -6.25 -7.67
CA SER A 81 -1.48 -7.17 -7.85
C SER A 81 -1.50 -8.32 -6.83
N THR A 82 -0.47 -8.43 -5.98
CA THR A 82 -0.41 -9.47 -4.93
C THR A 82 -0.05 -8.90 -3.55
N PRO A 83 -0.51 -9.52 -2.45
CA PRO A 83 -0.10 -9.14 -1.09
C PRO A 83 1.42 -9.19 -0.88
N LYS A 84 2.11 -10.12 -1.55
CA LYS A 84 3.57 -10.28 -1.46
C LYS A 84 4.33 -9.06 -1.99
N GLU A 85 3.88 -8.48 -3.11
CA GLU A 85 4.49 -7.27 -3.67
C GLU A 85 4.31 -6.08 -2.73
N VAL A 86 3.11 -5.92 -2.16
CA VAL A 86 2.83 -4.86 -1.19
C VAL A 86 3.67 -5.05 0.08
N LEU A 87 3.80 -6.27 0.59
CA LEU A 87 4.67 -6.57 1.73
C LEU A 87 6.12 -6.21 1.44
N THR A 88 6.63 -6.55 0.25
CA THR A 88 7.99 -6.23 -0.17
C THR A 88 8.21 -4.72 -0.21
N LEU A 89 7.26 -3.97 -0.77
CA LEU A 89 7.28 -2.51 -0.75
C LEU A 89 7.36 -1.97 0.69
N LEU A 90 6.47 -2.43 1.58
CA LEU A 90 6.41 -1.95 2.96
C LEU A 90 7.69 -2.27 3.73
N CYS A 91 8.27 -3.46 3.51
CA CYS A 91 9.57 -3.83 4.07
C CYS A 91 10.68 -2.89 3.60
N ASN A 92 10.72 -2.52 2.31
CA ASN A 92 11.71 -1.60 1.77
C ASN A 92 11.56 -0.19 2.37
N ILE A 93 10.32 0.33 2.42
CA ILE A 93 10.01 1.63 3.03
C ILE A 93 10.42 1.64 4.51
N ASN A 94 10.06 0.60 5.27
CA ASN A 94 10.38 0.51 6.68
C ASN A 94 11.89 0.34 6.93
N SER A 95 12.60 -0.35 6.04
CA SER A 95 14.06 -0.48 6.12
C SER A 95 14.75 0.86 5.89
N LYS A 96 14.29 1.65 4.91
CA LYS A 96 14.76 3.03 4.70
C LYS A 96 14.49 3.91 5.92
N LYS A 97 13.25 3.93 6.43
CA LYS A 97 12.89 4.70 7.65
C LYS A 97 13.74 4.32 8.87
N ARG A 98 14.04 3.01 9.04
CA ARG A 98 14.91 2.54 10.12
C ARG A 98 16.33 3.07 9.95
N LYS A 99 16.88 3.00 8.73
CA LYS A 99 18.19 3.57 8.39
C LYS A 99 18.23 5.07 8.67
N ASP A 100 17.29 5.83 8.10
CA ASP A 100 17.20 7.29 8.27
C ASP A 100 17.12 7.67 9.76
N ARG A 101 16.38 6.90 10.57
CA ARG A 101 16.31 7.11 12.02
C ARG A 101 17.65 6.86 12.70
N VAL A 102 18.37 5.80 12.35
CA VAL A 102 19.70 5.53 12.92
C VAL A 102 20.66 6.66 12.57
N GLU A 103 20.72 7.05 11.29
CA GLU A 103 21.56 8.16 10.82
C GLU A 103 21.21 9.50 11.51
N SER A 104 19.92 9.74 11.80
CA SER A 104 19.49 10.94 12.53
C SER A 104 19.90 10.97 14.00
N LEU A 105 20.05 9.79 14.62
CA LEU A 105 20.41 9.67 16.04
C LEU A 105 21.92 9.57 16.26
N TYR A 106 22.64 9.03 15.26
CA TYR A 106 24.08 8.83 15.27
C TYR A 106 24.61 9.22 13.88
N PRO A 107 24.95 10.51 13.67
CA PRO A 107 25.50 10.96 12.40
C PRO A 107 26.83 10.30 12.03
N THR A 108 27.57 9.78 13.02
CA THR A 108 28.84 9.09 12.82
C THR A 108 28.81 7.66 13.35
N ILE A 109 29.70 6.82 12.81
CA ILE A 109 29.84 5.43 13.24
C ILE A 109 30.41 5.39 14.66
N GLU A 110 31.32 6.31 14.98
CA GLU A 110 31.96 6.45 16.29
C GLU A 110 30.91 6.65 17.39
N GLU A 111 29.97 7.58 17.22
CA GLU A 111 28.90 7.84 18.21
C GLU A 111 27.98 6.62 18.40
N TYR A 112 27.69 5.88 17.32
CA TYR A 112 26.93 4.65 17.40
C TYR A 112 27.68 3.58 18.21
N LEU A 113 28.97 3.39 17.93
CA LEU A 113 29.83 2.42 18.62
C LEU A 113 30.08 2.78 20.09
N GLU A 114 30.27 4.06 20.42
CA GLU A 114 30.41 4.51 21.81
C GLU A 114 29.20 4.13 22.66
N ARG A 115 28.00 4.19 22.07
CA ARG A 115 26.75 3.88 22.79
C ARG A 115 26.43 2.39 22.83
N HIS A 116 26.68 1.65 21.74
CA HIS A 116 26.18 0.28 21.55
C HIS A 116 27.27 -0.79 21.35
N GLY A 117 28.52 -0.40 21.14
CA GLY A 117 29.65 -1.28 20.79
C GLY A 117 30.28 -2.03 21.96
N LYS A 118 29.49 -2.46 22.95
CA LYS A 118 29.96 -3.37 24.01
C LYS A 118 30.16 -4.78 23.50
#